data_AF-A0A1X9TP12-F1
#
_entry.id   AF-A0A1X9TP12-F1
#
_cell.length_a   1.000
_cell.length_b   1.000
_cell.length_c   1.000
_cell.angle_alpha   90.00
_cell.angle_beta   90.00
_cell.angle_gamma   90.00
#
_symmetry.space_group_name_H-M   'P 1'
#
loop_
_entity.id
_entity.type
_entity.pdbx_description
1 polymer ?
#
loop_
_entity_poly.entity_id
_entity_poly.type
_entity_poly.pdbx_seq_one_letter_code
_entity_poly.pdbx_strand_id
1 'polypeptide(L)' 'MQSPLRKLRKSHGMTLLHVATGVQVDPATLSRIERCEQVPSVELAERLAKFFRGEISELHILYPSRYQTDDVPSANNRTA' A
#
# COMPACT_ATOMS: atom_id res chain seq x y z
N MET A 1 1.48 12.36 1.05
CA MET A 1 0.93 11.41 0.05
C MET A 1 0.83 10.03 0.68
N GLN A 2 -0.30 9.34 0.54
CA GLN A 2 -0.47 7.99 1.10
C GLN A 2 -0.66 7.00 -0.06
N SER A 3 0.27 6.05 -0.24
CA SER A 3 0.09 4.99 -1.23
C SER A 3 -1.05 4.04 -0.83
N PRO A 4 -1.69 3.35 -1.80
CA PRO A 4 -2.70 2.32 -1.50
C PRO A 4 -2.17 1.28 -0.50
N LEU A 5 -0.92 0.86 -0.66
CA LEU A 5 -0.24 -0.09 0.22
C LEU A 5 -0.16 0.41 1.67
N ARG A 6 0.20 1.69 1.86
CA ARG A 6 0.28 2.30 3.20
C ARG A 6 -1.08 2.37 3.88
N LYS A 7 -2.14 2.70 3.12
CA LYS A 7 -3.50 2.75 3.65
C LYS A 7 -3.95 1.37 4.10
N LEU A 8 -3.74 0.35 3.27
CA LEU A 8 -4.10 -1.03 3.58
C LEU A 8 -3.36 -1.54 4.82
N ARG A 9 -2.05 -1.34 4.90
CA ARG A 9 -1.28 -1.75 6.09
C ARG A 9 -1.84 -1.12 7.37
N LYS A 10 -2.17 0.18 7.31
CA LYS A 10 -2.74 0.91 8.45
C LYS A 10 -4.15 0.44 8.81
N SER A 11 -5.01 0.14 7.83
CA SER A 11 -6.37 -0.36 8.11
C SER A 11 -6.35 -1.73 8.78
N HIS A 12 -5.33 -2.54 8.49
CA HIS A 12 -5.06 -3.81 9.17
C HIS A 12 -4.33 -3.66 10.52
N GLY A 13 -3.99 -2.43 10.95
CA GLY A 13 -3.28 -2.19 12.21
C GLY A 13 -1.84 -2.72 12.24
N MET A 14 -1.26 -3.05 11.09
CA MET A 14 0.05 -3.70 11.01
C MET A 14 1.20 -2.69 11.05
N THR A 15 2.28 -3.06 11.74
CA THR A 15 3.52 -2.27 11.73
C THR A 15 4.31 -2.50 10.44
N LEU A 16 5.22 -1.57 10.10
CA LEU A 16 6.15 -1.77 8.98
C LEU A 16 6.97 -3.05 9.17
N LEU A 17 7.45 -3.30 10.38
CA LEU A 17 8.23 -4.50 10.71
C LEU A 17 7.43 -5.79 10.45
N HIS A 18 6.16 -5.82 10.84
CA HIS A 18 5.33 -7.02 10.65
C HIS A 18 5.20 -7.38 9.16
N VAL A 19 4.85 -6.41 8.32
CA VAL A 19 4.71 -6.63 6.87
C VAL A 19 6.06 -6.93 6.24
N ALA A 20 7.09 -6.16 6.58
CA ALA A 20 8.43 -6.32 6.02
C ALA A 20 9.01 -7.71 6.31
N THR A 21 8.84 -8.23 7.53
CA THR A 21 9.20 -9.62 7.86
C THR A 21 8.36 -10.62 7.07
N GLY A 22 7.05 -10.40 6.95
CA GLY A 22 6.14 -11.28 6.19
C GLY A 22 6.49 -11.40 4.70
N VAL A 23 7.01 -10.32 4.10
CA VAL A 23 7.51 -10.31 2.72
C VAL A 23 9.03 -10.29 2.63
N GLN A 24 9.74 -10.69 3.69
CA GLN A 24 11.20 -10.75 3.81
C GLN A 24 11.93 -9.60 3.08
N VAL A 25 11.60 -8.36 3.47
CA VAL A 25 12.34 -7.15 3.07
C VAL A 25 12.71 -6.35 4.30
N ASP A 26 13.62 -5.40 4.12
CA ASP A 26 13.93 -4.45 5.17
C ASP A 26 12.79 -3.44 5.40
N PRO A 27 12.41 -3.10 6.66
CA PRO A 27 11.37 -2.13 6.95
C PRO A 27 11.59 -0.74 6.33
N ALA A 28 12.85 -0.30 6.16
CA ALA A 28 13.17 0.96 5.50
C ALA A 28 12.94 0.88 3.97
N THR A 29 13.10 -0.30 3.37
CA THR A 29 12.71 -0.53 1.97
C THR A 29 11.19 -0.44 1.81
N LEU A 30 10.43 -1.12 2.68
CA LEU A 30 8.97 -1.02 2.68
C LEU A 30 8.51 0.43 2.91
N SER A 31 9.15 1.17 3.81
CA SER A 31 8.86 2.58 4.07
C SER A 31 9.04 3.45 2.82
N ARG A 32 10.15 3.29 2.09
CA ARG A 32 10.40 4.01 0.82
C ARG A 32 9.35 3.68 -0.24
N ILE A 33 8.96 2.41 -0.36
CA ILE A 33 7.88 1.97 -1.25
C ILE A 33 6.56 2.64 -0.88
N GLU A 34 6.20 2.65 0.41
CA GLU A 34 4.98 3.27 0.90
C GLU A 34 4.92 4.79 0.71
N ARG A 35 6.08 5.44 0.60
CA ARG A 35 6.21 6.87 0.28
C ARG A 35 6.37 7.15 -1.21
N CYS A 36 6.32 6.12 -2.06
CA CYS A 36 6.55 6.23 -3.51
C CYS A 36 7.96 6.75 -3.88
N GLU A 37 8.92 6.68 -2.95
CA GLU A 37 10.33 7.08 -3.18
C GLU A 37 11.12 5.97 -3.90
N GLN A 38 10.62 4.74 -3.80
CA GLN A 38 11.21 3.57 -4.45
C GLN A 38 10.11 2.72 -5.08
N VAL A 39 10.30 2.36 -6.34
CA VAL A 39 9.46 1.36 -7.01
C VAL A 39 10.01 -0.03 -6.67
N PRO A 40 9.18 -0.94 -6.13
CA PRO A 40 9.61 -2.31 -5.87
C PRO A 40 9.81 -3.11 -7.16
N SER A 41 10.50 -4.25 -7.08
CA SER A 41 10.50 -5.23 -8.16
C SER A 41 9.12 -5.86 -8.33
N VAL A 42 8.86 -6.45 -9.51
CA VAL A 42 7.62 -7.19 -9.79
C VAL A 42 7.43 -8.34 -8.80
N GLU A 43 8.50 -9.07 -8.49
CA GLU A 43 8.47 -10.17 -7.51
C GLU A 43 8.09 -9.68 -6.10
N LEU A 44 8.63 -8.54 -5.66
CA LEU A 44 8.25 -7.97 -4.36
C LEU A 44 6.79 -7.48 -4.36
N ALA A 45 6.33 -6.90 -5.47
CA ALA A 45 4.93 -6.50 -5.61
C ALA A 45 3.99 -7.71 -5.51
N GLU A 46 4.33 -8.83 -6.16
CA GLU A 46 3.58 -10.09 -6.07
C GLU A 46 3.55 -10.63 -4.63
N ARG A 47 4.69 -10.62 -3.93
CA ARG A 47 4.77 -11.07 -2.53
C ARG A 47 3.92 -10.22 -1.60
N LEU A 48 3.91 -8.91 -1.80
CA LEU A 48 3.05 -7.99 -1.06
C LEU A 48 1.56 -8.24 -1.37
N ALA A 49 1.20 -8.42 -2.64
CA ALA A 49 -0.18 -8.74 -3.03
C ALA A 49 -0.65 -10.07 -2.39
N LYS A 50 0.20 -11.10 -2.40
CA LYS A 50 -0.06 -12.39 -1.73
C LYS A 50 -0.15 -12.27 -0.22
N PHE A 51 0.71 -11.47 0.41
CA PHE A 51 0.68 -11.23 1.86
C PHE A 51 -0.67 -10.65 2.30
N PHE A 52 -1.20 -9.72 1.52
CA PHE A 52 -2.54 -9.14 1.72
C PHE A 52 -3.65 -9.93 1.03
N ARG A 53 -3.42 -11.20 0.66
CA ARG A 53 -4.42 -12.11 0.07
C ARG A 53 -5.18 -11.52 -1.13
N GLY A 54 -4.54 -10.66 -1.92
CA GLY A 54 -5.13 -10.01 -3.09
C GLY A 54 -6.01 -8.80 -2.80
N GLU A 55 -6.12 -8.34 -1.54
CA GLU A 55 -6.80 -7.06 -1.21
C GLU A 55 -6.14 -5.86 -1.92
N ILE A 56 -4.85 -5.99 -2.21
CA ILE A 56 -4.10 -5.10 -3.10
C ILE A 56 -3.47 -5.92 -4.21
N SER A 57 -3.49 -5.39 -5.44
CA SER A 57 -2.79 -6.00 -6.58
C SER A 57 -1.43 -5.36 -6.83
N GLU A 58 -0.60 -6.06 -7.58
CA GLU A 58 0.72 -5.62 -8.02
C GLU A 58 0.65 -4.28 -8.74
N LEU A 59 -0.43 -4.04 -9.52
CA LEU A 59 -0.63 -2.77 -10.21
C LEU A 59 -0.78 -1.58 -9.25
N HIS A 60 -1.45 -1.77 -8.10
CA HIS A 60 -1.57 -0.73 -7.09
C HIS A 60 -0.22 -0.42 -6.41
N ILE A 61 0.66 -1.42 -6.34
CA ILE A 61 1.97 -1.32 -5.71
C ILE A 61 3.01 -0.74 -6.67
N LEU A 62 3.00 -1.16 -7.93
CA LEU A 62 3.93 -0.71 -8.98
C LEU A 62 3.55 0.67 -9.52
N TYR A 63 2.26 0.98 -9.59
CA TYR A 63 1.74 2.25 -10.12
C TYR A 63 0.85 2.95 -9.10
N PRO A 64 1.39 3.31 -7.91
CA PRO A 64 0.59 3.89 -6.84
C PRO A 64 -0.08 5.19 -7.27
N SER A 65 0.53 5.98 -8.15
CA SER A 65 -0.03 7.24 -8.69
C SER A 65 -1.37 7.07 -9.41
N ARG A 66 -1.68 5.90 -9.98
CA ARG A 66 -2.97 5.62 -10.62
C ARG A 66 -4.11 5.42 -9.63
N TYR A 67 -3.77 5.12 -8.38
CA TYR A 67 -4.70 4.69 -7.34
C TYR A 67 -4.53 5.47 -6.04
N GLN A 68 -3.74 6.56 -6.08
CA GLN A 68 -3.68 7.53 -5.00
C GLN A 68 -5.09 8.10 -4.86
N THR A 69 -5.81 7.62 -3.86
CA THR A 69 -6.97 8.36 -3.37
C THR A 69 -6.38 9.54 -2.65
N ASP A 70 -6.47 10.71 -3.28
CA ASP A 70 -6.49 11.96 -2.54
C ASP A 70 -7.49 11.80 -1.40
N ASP A 71 -7.15 12.37 -0.25
CA ASP A 71 -8.05 12.47 0.89
C ASP A 71 -9.19 13.44 0.47
N VAL A 72 -10.04 13.04 -0.48
CA VAL A 72 -11.27 13.74 -0.79
C VAL A 72 -12.20 13.36 0.36
N PRO A 73 -12.59 14.31 1.23
CA PRO A 73 -13.60 14.01 2.22
C PRO A 73 -14.84 13.59 1.43
N SER A 74 -15.27 12.35 1.64
CA SER A 74 -16.49 11.82 1.05
C SER A 74 -17.61 12.81 1.37
N ALA A 75 -18.05 13.57 0.37
CA ALA A 75 -19.16 14.50 0.48
C ALA A 75 -20.44 13.67 0.65
N ASN A 76 -20.68 13.27 1.89
CA ASN A 76 -21.95 12.80 2.35
C ASN A 76 -22.87 14.02 2.38
N ASN A 77 -23.73 14.17 1.37
CA ASN A 77 -25.00 14.87 1.53
C ASN A 77 -26.06 14.14 0.73
N ARG A 78 -26.68 13.17 1.41
CA ARG A 78 -28.08 12.83 1.19
C ARG A 78 -28.92 14.08 1.51
N THR A 79 -29.49 14.68 0.48
CA THR A 79 -30.57 15.67 0.52
C THR A 79 -31.10 15.72 -0.92
N ALA A 80 -32.38 15.54 -1.24
CA ALA A 80 -33.60 15.33 -0.47
C ALA A 80 -34.59 14.58 -1.40
#